data_AF-A0AAJ2HCL2-F1
#
_entry.id   AF-A0AAJ2HCL2-F1
#
_cell.length_a   1.000
_cell.length_b   1.000
_cell.length_c   1.000
_cell.angle_alpha   90.00
_cell.angle_beta   90.00
_cell.angle_gamma   90.00
#
_symmetry.space_group_name_H-M   'P 1'
#
loop_
_entity.id
_entity.type
_entity.pdbx_description
1 polymer ?
#
loop_
_entity_poly.entity_id
_entity_poly.type
_entity_poly.pdbx_seq_one_letter_code
_entity_poly.pdbx_strand_id
1 'polypeptide(L)'
;MSTSVDATNAGNTSGLSDADRLGGALERFQGVIGLTPEQQAFMETGAAPRVSASFGRLHRATNILLAQVRSHHHFLVNGGIHPGTNPGQLAAEMEGQTREWERMRDEVAEAMNNPQRPSVIVINPSETLDPRNISRRIGNQTF
;
A
#
# COMPACT_ATOMS: atom_id res chain seq x y z
N MET A 1 -19.43 -26.53 48.05
CA MET A 1 -18.97 -26.93 46.71
C MET A 1 -19.29 -25.80 45.76
N SER A 2 -18.31 -25.00 45.36
CA SER A 2 -18.43 -24.05 44.24
C SER A 2 -17.13 -24.14 43.46
N THR A 3 -17.22 -24.72 42.27
CA THR A 3 -16.10 -24.94 41.35
C THR A 3 -15.64 -23.60 40.79
N SER A 4 -14.49 -23.14 41.28
CA SER A 4 -13.66 -22.13 40.61
C SER A 4 -12.96 -22.84 39.45
N VAL A 5 -13.39 -22.56 38.22
CA VAL A 5 -12.76 -23.11 37.01
C VAL A 5 -12.61 -21.98 35.99
N ASP A 6 -11.35 -21.77 35.58
CA ASP A 6 -10.95 -21.28 34.27
C ASP A 6 -11.27 -19.85 33.84
N ALA A 7 -10.63 -18.86 34.49
CA ALA A 7 -10.32 -17.59 33.82
C ALA A 7 -8.98 -17.65 33.04
N THR A 8 -8.18 -18.71 33.24
CA THR A 8 -6.83 -18.84 32.66
C THR A 8 -6.86 -19.40 31.23
N ASN A 9 -7.93 -20.08 30.81
CA ASN A 9 -8.01 -20.72 29.49
C ASN A 9 -8.58 -19.81 28.37
N ALA A 10 -9.38 -18.79 28.69
CA ALA A 10 -9.99 -17.91 27.69
C ALA A 10 -8.99 -16.91 27.05
N GLY A 11 -7.89 -16.58 27.74
CA GLY A 11 -6.86 -15.68 27.20
C GLY A 11 -5.92 -16.35 26.20
N ASN A 12 -5.79 -17.69 26.26
CA ASN A 12 -4.82 -18.43 25.45
C ASN A 12 -5.35 -18.79 24.06
N THR A 13 -6.67 -18.96 23.92
CA THR A 13 -7.32 -19.28 22.64
C THR A 13 -7.31 -18.11 21.64
N SER A 14 -7.41 -16.88 22.14
CA SER A 14 -7.41 -15.67 21.28
C SER A 14 -6.05 -15.44 20.61
N GLY A 15 -4.95 -15.66 21.35
CA GLY A 15 -3.59 -15.53 20.80
C GLY A 15 -3.26 -16.58 19.73
N LEU A 16 -3.74 -17.81 19.90
CA LEU A 16 -3.64 -18.87 18.88
C LEU A 16 -4.45 -18.51 17.62
N SER A 17 -5.70 -18.07 17.79
CA SER A 17 -6.56 -17.63 16.68
C SER A 17 -5.97 -16.45 15.90
N ASP A 18 -5.39 -15.47 16.59
CA ASP A 18 -4.78 -14.31 15.94
C ASP A 18 -3.45 -14.64 15.24
N ALA A 19 -2.67 -15.58 15.77
CA ALA A 19 -1.47 -16.10 15.10
C ALA A 19 -1.83 -16.86 13.81
N ASP A 20 -2.87 -17.70 13.85
CA ASP A 20 -3.38 -18.40 12.66
C ASP A 20 -3.91 -17.42 11.61
N ARG A 21 -4.64 -16.38 12.04
CA ARG A 21 -5.09 -15.30 11.15
C ARG A 21 -3.93 -14.55 10.51
N LEU A 22 -2.88 -14.26 11.28
CA LEU A 22 -1.66 -13.61 10.76
C LEU A 22 -0.96 -14.52 9.75
N GLY A 23 -0.83 -15.82 10.03
CA GLY A 23 -0.26 -16.80 9.11
C GLY A 23 -1.01 -16.85 7.77
N GLY A 24 -2.35 -17.00 7.83
CA GLY A 24 -3.17 -17.01 6.63
C GLY A 24 -3.23 -15.67 5.89
N ALA A 25 -3.08 -14.53 6.58
CA ALA A 25 -2.95 -13.23 5.95
C ALA A 25 -1.59 -13.06 5.25
N LEU A 26 -0.51 -13.54 5.88
CA LEU A 26 0.84 -13.51 5.31
C LEU A 26 0.95 -14.36 4.04
N GLU A 27 0.38 -15.56 4.03
CA GLU A 27 0.37 -16.45 2.86
C GLU A 27 -0.32 -15.77 1.66
N ARG A 28 -1.53 -15.24 1.87
CA ARG A 28 -2.27 -14.49 0.84
C ARG A 28 -1.49 -13.26 0.37
N PHE A 29 -0.93 -12.50 1.31
CA PHE A 29 -0.14 -11.31 1.01
C PHE A 29 1.09 -11.66 0.15
N GLN A 30 1.83 -12.71 0.51
CA GLN A 30 2.99 -13.17 -0.26
C GLN A 30 2.64 -13.60 -1.69
N GLY A 31 1.43 -14.12 -1.92
CA GLY A 31 0.95 -14.45 -3.27
C GLY A 31 0.67 -13.23 -4.16
N VAL A 32 0.40 -12.06 -3.58
CA VAL A 32 -0.01 -10.86 -4.33
C VAL A 32 0.98 -9.71 -4.31
N ILE A 33 1.99 -9.73 -3.44
CA ILE A 33 2.96 -8.64 -3.38
C ILE A 33 3.81 -8.59 -4.65
N GLY A 34 4.18 -7.36 -5.03
CA GLY A 34 5.03 -7.12 -6.20
C GLY A 34 4.26 -7.07 -7.51
N LEU A 35 4.93 -6.54 -8.52
CA LEU A 35 4.45 -6.45 -9.88
C LEU A 35 4.89 -7.67 -10.69
N THR A 36 4.18 -7.96 -11.76
CA THR A 36 4.68 -8.89 -12.80
C THR A 36 5.94 -8.33 -13.48
N PRO A 37 6.79 -9.17 -14.09
CA PRO A 37 7.99 -8.69 -14.79
C PRO A 37 7.70 -7.61 -15.84
N GLU A 38 6.60 -7.74 -16.59
CA GLU A 38 6.19 -6.78 -17.62
C GLU A 38 5.75 -5.45 -17.01
N GLN A 39 4.97 -5.49 -15.93
CA GLN A 39 4.57 -4.30 -15.18
C GLN A 39 5.79 -3.61 -14.55
N GLN A 40 6.74 -4.38 -14.02
CA GLN A 40 7.99 -3.84 -13.48
C GLN A 40 8.81 -3.13 -14.56
N ALA A 41 8.95 -3.73 -15.75
CA ALA A 41 9.64 -3.10 -16.88
C ALA A 41 8.93 -1.81 -17.34
N PHE A 42 7.59 -1.78 -17.31
CA PHE A 42 6.83 -0.55 -17.60
C PHE A 42 7.10 0.56 -16.56
N MET A 43 7.17 0.19 -15.28
CA MET A 43 7.47 1.15 -14.19
C MET A 43 8.85 1.79 -14.35
N GLU A 44 9.82 1.06 -14.91
CA GLU A 44 11.17 1.55 -15.17
C GLU A 44 11.30 2.34 -16.47
N THR A 45 10.46 2.06 -17.48
CA THR A 45 10.62 2.63 -18.82
C THR A 45 9.76 3.86 -19.09
N GLY A 46 8.65 4.05 -18.38
CA GLY A 46 7.80 5.21 -18.68
C GLY A 46 6.49 5.35 -17.92
N ALA A 47 6.35 4.75 -16.74
CA ALA A 47 5.15 4.95 -15.93
C ALA A 47 4.95 6.44 -15.58
N ALA A 48 3.70 6.89 -15.62
CA ALA A 48 3.34 8.24 -15.26
C ALA A 48 3.77 8.55 -13.81
N PRO A 49 4.22 9.78 -13.49
CA PRO A 49 4.75 10.11 -12.15
C PRO A 49 3.81 9.76 -10.99
N ARG A 50 2.50 9.87 -11.23
CA ARG A 50 1.46 9.48 -10.26
C ARG A 50 1.53 8.00 -9.89
N VAL A 51 1.60 7.12 -10.89
CA VAL A 51 1.64 5.66 -10.70
C VAL A 51 2.94 5.26 -9.99
N SER A 52 4.08 5.80 -10.44
CA SER A 52 5.38 5.61 -9.79
C SER A 52 5.41 6.06 -8.34
N ALA A 53 4.78 7.20 -8.02
CA ALA A 53 4.67 7.68 -6.64
C ALA A 53 3.78 6.77 -5.78
N SER A 54 2.66 6.28 -6.32
CA SER A 54 1.77 5.35 -5.62
C SER A 54 2.45 4.01 -5.34
N PHE A 55 3.13 3.44 -6.35
CA PHE A 55 3.95 2.24 -6.17
C PHE A 55 5.03 2.43 -5.10
N GLY A 56 5.77 3.53 -5.13
CA GLY A 56 6.81 3.81 -4.14
C GLY A 56 6.30 4.00 -2.71
N ARG A 57 5.05 4.44 -2.52
CA ARG A 57 4.40 4.48 -1.19
C ARG A 57 3.99 3.09 -0.74
N LEU A 58 3.35 2.32 -1.61
CA LEU A 58 2.90 0.95 -1.33
C LEU A 58 4.08 0.02 -1.00
N HIS A 59 5.15 0.10 -1.78
CA HIS A 59 6.36 -0.70 -1.56
C HIS A 59 7.02 -0.39 -0.21
N ARG A 60 7.10 0.89 0.19
CA ARG A 60 7.62 1.28 1.51
C ARG A 60 6.74 0.76 2.64
N ALA A 61 5.42 0.92 2.54
CA ALA A 61 4.48 0.40 3.53
C ALA A 61 4.60 -1.12 3.68
N THR A 62 4.74 -1.83 2.57
CA THR A 62 4.97 -3.28 2.52
C THR A 62 6.24 -3.69 3.27
N ASN A 63 7.36 -3.01 3.03
CA ASN A 63 8.62 -3.33 3.71
C ASN A 63 8.54 -3.12 5.23
N ILE A 64 7.85 -2.07 5.68
CA ILE A 64 7.63 -1.81 7.11
C ILE A 64 6.80 -2.93 7.72
N LEU A 65 5.70 -3.31 7.07
CA LEU A 65 4.81 -4.35 7.55
C LEU A 65 5.52 -5.72 7.63
N LEU A 66 6.29 -6.09 6.61
CA LEU A 66 7.08 -7.32 6.61
C LEU A 66 8.15 -7.33 7.72
N ALA A 67 8.77 -6.18 8.02
CA ALA A 67 9.71 -6.07 9.13
C ALA A 67 9.02 -6.28 10.49
N GLN A 68 7.81 -5.72 10.67
CA GLN A 68 7.02 -5.91 11.89
C GLN A 68 6.61 -7.38 12.06
N VAL A 69 6.13 -8.03 11.00
CA VAL A 69 5.77 -9.46 11.06
C VAL A 69 7.00 -10.32 11.33
N ARG A 70 8.15 -10.02 10.74
CA ARG A 70 9.40 -10.72 11.03
C ARG A 70 9.81 -10.56 12.50
N SER A 71 9.69 -9.35 13.05
CA SER A 71 9.97 -9.09 14.47
C SER A 71 9.04 -9.88 15.39
N HIS A 72 7.75 -9.92 15.06
CA HIS A 72 6.76 -10.70 15.79
C HIS A 72 7.01 -12.21 15.72
N HIS A 73 7.30 -12.73 14.52
CA HIS A 73 7.69 -14.13 14.36
C HIS A 73 8.96 -14.46 15.14
N HIS A 74 9.97 -13.58 15.13
CA HIS A 74 11.18 -13.77 15.90
C HIS A 74 10.90 -13.86 17.40
N PHE A 75 10.02 -12.99 17.93
CA PHE A 75 9.58 -13.05 19.32
C PHE A 75 8.85 -14.36 19.66
N LEU A 76 7.97 -14.85 18.78
CA LEU A 76 7.24 -16.11 19.01
C LEU A 76 8.17 -17.33 19.01
N VAL A 77 9.18 -17.36 18.13
CA VAL A 77 10.10 -18.50 17.99
C VAL A 77 11.23 -18.49 19.00
N ASN A 78 11.86 -17.32 19.22
CA ASN A 78 13.09 -17.20 20.00
C ASN A 78 12.86 -16.57 21.39
N GLY A 79 11.64 -16.10 21.68
CA GLY A 79 11.38 -15.25 22.84
C GLY A 79 12.03 -13.87 22.70
N GLY A 80 12.10 -13.11 23.81
CA GLY A 80 12.78 -11.82 23.86
C GLY A 80 11.85 -10.62 24.04
N ILE A 81 12.24 -9.46 23.49
CA ILE A 81 11.48 -8.20 23.63
C ILE A 81 10.23 -8.28 22.75
N HIS A 82 9.05 -8.15 23.36
CA HIS A 82 7.80 -8.09 22.64
C HIS A 82 7.78 -6.88 21.69
N PRO A 83 7.45 -7.04 20.40
CA PRO A 83 7.57 -5.99 19.38
C PRO A 83 6.54 -4.86 19.51
N GLY A 84 5.66 -4.91 20.51
CA GLY A 84 4.56 -3.97 20.73
C GLY A 84 3.41 -4.09 19.71
N THR A 85 3.57 -4.88 18.67
CA THR A 85 2.56 -5.13 17.62
C THR A 85 1.71 -6.35 17.93
N ASN A 86 0.39 -6.22 17.73
CA ASN A 86 -0.58 -7.30 17.91
C ASN A 86 -0.75 -8.11 16.60
N PRO A 87 -0.73 -9.46 16.65
CA PRO A 87 -0.84 -10.29 15.45
C PRO A 87 -2.16 -10.11 14.68
N GLY A 88 -3.29 -9.93 15.37
CA GLY A 88 -4.57 -9.63 14.72
C GLY A 88 -4.60 -8.27 14.01
N GLN A 89 -3.89 -7.28 14.53
CA GLN A 89 -3.71 -5.98 13.86
C GLN A 89 -2.83 -6.14 12.61
N LEU A 90 -1.70 -6.85 12.73
CA LEU A 90 -0.81 -7.12 11.60
C LEU A 90 -1.53 -7.91 10.49
N ALA A 91 -2.39 -8.85 10.86
CA ALA A 91 -3.22 -9.60 9.92
C ALA A 91 -4.18 -8.66 9.15
N ALA A 92 -4.88 -7.77 9.85
CA ALA A 92 -5.78 -6.80 9.23
C ALA A 92 -5.03 -5.82 8.31
N GLU A 93 -3.84 -5.37 8.71
CA GLU A 93 -2.98 -4.51 7.89
C GLU A 93 -2.50 -5.25 6.62
N MET A 94 -2.12 -6.53 6.73
CA MET A 94 -1.75 -7.37 5.58
C MET A 94 -2.90 -7.58 4.60
N GLU A 95 -4.11 -7.81 5.09
CA GLU A 95 -5.30 -7.90 4.23
C GLU A 95 -5.62 -6.57 3.55
N GLY A 96 -5.39 -5.44 4.23
CA GLY A 96 -5.46 -4.12 3.64
C GLY A 96 -4.46 -3.94 2.50
N GLN A 97 -3.18 -4.23 2.77
CA GLN A 97 -2.10 -4.09 1.79
C GLN A 97 -2.24 -5.07 0.63
N THR A 98 -2.81 -6.26 0.84
CA THR A 98 -3.16 -7.22 -0.22
C THR A 98 -4.04 -6.56 -1.28
N ARG A 99 -5.13 -5.90 -0.86
CA ARG A 99 -6.03 -5.18 -1.76
C ARG A 99 -5.37 -3.98 -2.44
N GLU A 100 -4.43 -3.32 -1.77
CA GLU A 100 -3.65 -2.23 -2.40
C GLU A 100 -2.73 -2.74 -3.50
N TRP A 101 -2.10 -3.92 -3.33
CA TRP A 101 -1.29 -4.54 -4.38
C TRP A 101 -2.11 -5.00 -5.56
N GLU A 102 -3.28 -5.59 -5.33
CA GLU A 102 -4.23 -5.92 -6.39
C GLU A 102 -4.62 -4.67 -7.19
N ARG A 103 -5.03 -3.60 -6.48
CA ARG A 103 -5.35 -2.31 -7.12
C ARG A 103 -4.17 -1.70 -7.87
N MET A 104 -2.95 -1.81 -7.33
CA MET A 104 -1.75 -1.32 -7.99
C MET A 104 -1.47 -2.09 -9.29
N ARG A 105 -1.63 -3.41 -9.28
CA ARG A 105 -1.49 -4.22 -10.51
C ARG A 105 -2.50 -3.80 -11.56
N ASP A 106 -3.74 -3.54 -11.16
CA ASP A 106 -4.79 -3.06 -12.07
C ASP A 106 -4.48 -1.65 -12.60
N GLU A 107 -4.07 -0.71 -11.74
CA GLU A 107 -3.69 0.66 -12.14
C GLU A 107 -2.51 0.66 -13.12
N VAL A 108 -1.51 -0.19 -12.87
CA VAL A 108 -0.36 -0.35 -13.79
C VAL A 108 -0.79 -1.00 -15.09
N ALA A 109 -1.62 -2.04 -15.06
CA ALA A 109 -2.13 -2.68 -16.27
C ALA A 109 -2.97 -1.71 -17.10
N GLU A 110 -3.80 -0.86 -16.47
CA GLU A 110 -4.54 0.18 -17.15
C GLU A 110 -3.61 1.21 -17.77
N ALA A 111 -2.58 1.67 -17.04
CA ALA A 111 -1.60 2.62 -17.55
C ALA A 111 -0.76 2.07 -18.73
N MET A 112 -0.49 0.76 -18.73
CA MET A 112 0.17 0.08 -19.84
C MET A 112 -0.72 0.03 -21.09
N ASN A 113 -2.03 -0.19 -20.93
CA ASN A 113 -2.99 -0.26 -22.04
C ASN A 113 -3.44 1.13 -22.54
N ASN A 114 -3.40 2.12 -21.67
CA ASN A 114 -3.78 3.51 -21.94
C ASN A 114 -2.64 4.47 -21.55
N PRO A 115 -1.51 4.43 -22.28
CA PRO A 115 -0.41 5.36 -22.02
C PRO A 115 -0.93 6.77 -22.30
N GLN A 116 -1.28 7.51 -21.24
CA GLN A 116 -1.63 8.92 -21.37
C GLN A 116 -0.43 9.60 -22.04
N ARG A 117 -0.62 10.03 -23.29
CA ARG A 117 0.33 10.92 -23.95
C ARG A 117 0.54 12.09 -23.00
N PRO A 118 1.79 12.43 -22.64
CA PRO A 118 2.03 13.63 -21.87
C PRO A 118 1.36 14.77 -22.60
N SER A 119 0.48 15.50 -21.91
CA SER A 119 -0.07 16.75 -22.39
C SER A 119 1.11 17.69 -22.58
N VAL A 120 1.73 17.67 -23.76
CA VAL A 120 2.67 18.70 -24.15
C VAL A 120 1.85 19.97 -24.15
N ILE A 121 2.03 20.80 -23.13
CA ILE A 121 1.62 22.20 -23.19
C ILE A 121 2.51 22.78 -24.29
N VAL A 122 2.03 22.76 -25.53
CA VAL A 122 2.61 23.55 -26.60
C VAL A 122 2.27 24.99 -26.24
N ILE A 123 3.16 25.63 -25.47
CA ILE A 123 3.16 27.08 -25.39
C ILE A 123 3.56 27.52 -26.79
N ASN A 124 2.58 27.92 -27.59
CA ASN A 124 2.81 28.43 -28.92
C ASN A 124 3.55 29.78 -28.73
N PRO A 125 4.84 29.92 -29.09
CA PRO A 125 5.59 31.15 -28.84
C PRO A 125 5.11 32.33 -29.69
N SER A 126 4.11 32.12 -30.55
CA SER A 126 3.51 33.15 -31.41
C SER A 126 2.28 33.83 -30.83
N GLU A 127 1.77 33.42 -29.66
CA GLU A 127 0.85 34.26 -28.89
C GLU A 127 1.68 35.29 -28.12
N THR A 128 2.16 36.28 -28.87
CA THR A 128 2.65 37.54 -28.32
C THR A 128 1.65 38.01 -27.28
N LEU A 129 2.11 38.09 -26.02
CA LEU A 129 1.37 38.58 -24.87
C LEU A 129 0.64 39.89 -25.23
N ASP A 130 -0.65 39.80 -25.58
CA ASP A 130 -1.52 40.97 -25.62
C ASP A 130 -1.91 41.27 -24.16
N PRO A 131 -1.46 42.39 -23.58
CA PRO A 131 -1.74 42.74 -22.18
C PRO A 131 -3.24 42.88 -21.90
N ARG A 132 -4.10 42.96 -22.93
CA ARG A 132 -5.57 43.04 -22.75
C ARG A 132 -6.22 41.70 -22.39
N ASN A 133 -5.55 40.56 -22.61
CA ASN A 133 -6.14 39.24 -22.35
C ASN A 133 -5.80 38.67 -20.96
N ILE A 134 -4.81 39.23 -20.27
CA ILE A 134 -4.38 38.79 -18.93
C ILE A 134 -5.46 39.12 -17.88
N SER A 135 -6.13 40.26 -18.01
CA SER A 135 -7.15 40.71 -17.05
C SER A 135 -8.41 39.84 -17.01
N ARG A 136 -8.66 38.98 -18.02
CA ARG A 136 -9.86 38.11 -18.03
C ARG A 136 -9.67 36.79 -17.30
N ARG A 137 -8.43 36.29 -17.15
CA ARG A 137 -8.17 35.00 -16.49
C ARG A 137 -7.99 35.08 -14.97
N ILE A 138 -7.66 36.24 -14.42
CA ILE A 138 -7.45 36.41 -12.97
C ILE A 138 -8.77 36.72 -12.21
N GLY A 139 -9.83 37.14 -12.92
CA GLY A 139 -11.09 37.57 -12.30
C GLY A 139 -12.09 36.48 -11.90
N ASN A 140 -11.81 35.19 -12.14
CA ASN A 140 -12.79 34.11 -11.91
C ASN A 140 -12.42 33.09 -10.82
N GLN A 141 -11.43 33.40 -9.98
CA GLN A 141 -11.23 32.69 -8.71
C GLN A 141 -11.82 33.55 -7.59
N THR A 142 -13.13 33.41 -7.35
CA THR A 142 -13.77 33.92 -6.14
C THR A 142 -13.62 32.87 -5.04
N PHE A 143 -13.13 33.32 -3.89
CA PHE A 143 -13.05 32.59 -2.61
C PHE A 143 -14.42 32.18 -2.09
#